data_AF-A0A0G1E693-F1
#
_entry.id   AF-A0A0G1E693-F1
#
_cell.length_a   1.000
_cell.length_b   1.000
_cell.length_c   1.000
_cell.angle_alpha   90.00
_cell.angle_beta   90.00
_cell.angle_gamma   90.00
#
_symmetry.space_group_name_H-M   'P 1'
#
loop_
_entity.id
_entity.type
_entity.pdbx_description
1 polymer ?
#
loop_
_entity_poly.entity_id
_entity_poly.type
_entity_poly.pdbx_seq_one_letter_code
_entity_poly.pdbx_strand_id
1 'polypeptide(L)'
;MFRKKLYILCVAVVLSMVTQVLAQNVWTNTTGDGKWGTAANWSEGIVPTMTPDSIGDPRIIMAGANACTIDGTQPQAVCQWLSIGNSFGENGTLNVVAGGKIGTPLFGPGETWIGANGGIGILSIDGAGSIAKSEGWRIGAAASGSAVVNITNGGVLQSGTQSWGNYIHATATVNIINGTMVILGGGPFDINDGGVIKISGTSTFTWAGDHRTQINGYIVAGKIASPSSCCPLVVSYVGLMTNVAVAGGCTCTTYSPGDFNHDCYVDFLDFADFASQWLSCTDPLNAACSQ
;
A
#
# COMPACT_ATOMS: atom_id res chain seq x y z
N MET A 1 18.23 -47.20 -42.23
CA MET A 1 18.94 -46.16 -41.45
C MET A 1 18.19 -44.82 -41.35
N PHE A 2 17.45 -44.40 -42.39
CA PHE A 2 16.74 -43.10 -42.41
C PHE A 2 15.66 -42.89 -41.32
N ARG A 3 14.85 -43.90 -41.01
CA ARG A 3 13.77 -43.78 -40.01
C ARG A 3 14.27 -43.43 -38.59
N LYS A 4 15.42 -43.96 -38.16
CA LYS A 4 15.99 -43.66 -36.83
C LYS A 4 16.47 -42.21 -36.72
N LYS A 5 17.01 -41.63 -37.80
CA LYS A 5 17.46 -40.23 -37.83
C LYS A 5 16.29 -39.25 -37.76
N LEU A 6 15.17 -39.57 -38.40
CA LEU A 6 13.96 -38.74 -38.37
C LEU A 6 13.31 -38.70 -36.98
N TYR A 7 13.25 -39.83 -36.27
CA TYR A 7 12.72 -39.88 -34.91
C TYR A 7 13.56 -39.07 -33.91
N ILE A 8 14.89 -39.13 -34.00
CA ILE A 8 15.78 -38.35 -33.12
C ILE A 8 15.63 -36.84 -33.39
N LEU A 9 15.47 -36.43 -34.65
CA LEU A 9 15.23 -35.04 -35.00
C LEU A 9 13.87 -34.54 -34.47
N CYS A 10 12.80 -35.32 -34.63
CA CYS A 10 11.49 -34.95 -34.09
C CYS A 10 11.49 -34.87 -32.56
N VAL A 11 12.19 -35.78 -31.87
CA VAL A 11 12.32 -35.72 -30.41
C VAL A 11 13.17 -34.51 -29.98
N ALA A 12 14.23 -34.16 -30.70
CA ALA A 12 15.02 -32.96 -30.41
C ALA A 12 14.23 -31.66 -30.65
N VAL A 13 13.42 -31.60 -31.70
CA VAL A 13 12.53 -30.46 -31.98
C VAL A 13 11.45 -30.34 -30.90
N VAL A 14 10.80 -31.45 -30.53
CA VAL A 14 9.80 -31.46 -29.45
C VAL A 14 10.43 -31.11 -28.10
N LEU A 15 11.63 -31.62 -27.77
CA LEU A 15 12.36 -31.19 -26.55
C LEU A 15 12.74 -29.71 -26.59
N SER A 16 13.14 -29.16 -27.75
CA SER A 16 13.48 -27.75 -27.89
C SER A 16 12.27 -26.81 -27.77
N MET A 17 11.06 -27.33 -28.00
CA MET A 17 9.81 -26.59 -27.80
C MET A 17 9.29 -26.67 -26.35
N VAL A 18 9.81 -27.59 -25.54
CA VAL A 18 9.39 -27.79 -24.13
C VAL A 18 10.21 -26.91 -23.16
N THR A 19 11.28 -26.24 -23.59
CA THR A 19 12.19 -25.49 -22.71
C THR A 19 11.88 -23.99 -22.56
N GLN A 20 10.81 -23.47 -23.15
CA GLN A 20 10.33 -22.12 -22.83
C GLN A 20 9.21 -22.16 -21.78
N VAL A 21 9.49 -22.79 -20.64
CA VAL A 21 8.82 -22.40 -19.41
C VAL A 21 9.46 -21.08 -19.01
N LEU A 22 8.81 -19.96 -19.33
CA LEU A 22 9.20 -18.66 -18.82
C LEU A 22 9.09 -18.73 -17.29
N ALA A 23 10.20 -18.97 -16.61
CA ALA A 23 10.26 -18.87 -15.17
C ALA A 23 9.96 -17.41 -14.81
N GLN A 24 8.99 -17.21 -13.91
CA GLN A 24 8.71 -15.91 -13.35
C GLN A 24 9.96 -15.43 -12.60
N ASN A 25 10.44 -14.22 -12.89
CA ASN A 25 11.55 -13.63 -12.15
C ASN A 25 10.98 -13.12 -10.82
N VAL A 26 11.17 -13.91 -9.77
CA VAL A 26 10.72 -13.60 -8.42
C VAL A 26 11.91 -13.08 -7.62
N TRP A 27 11.94 -11.78 -7.34
CA TRP A 27 12.91 -11.23 -6.40
C TRP A 27 12.35 -11.32 -4.99
N THR A 28 12.91 -12.18 -4.17
CA THR A 28 12.56 -12.25 -2.76
C THR A 28 13.54 -11.36 -2.00
N ASN A 29 13.02 -10.47 -1.14
CA ASN A 29 13.89 -9.74 -0.23
C ASN A 29 14.49 -10.72 0.79
N THR A 30 15.82 -10.80 0.87
CA THR A 30 16.59 -11.73 1.71
C THR A 30 17.36 -11.05 2.85
N THR A 31 17.12 -9.75 3.08
CA THR A 31 17.65 -8.89 4.17
C THR A 31 19.16 -8.83 4.33
N GLY A 32 19.75 -7.78 3.75
CA GLY A 32 20.90 -7.07 4.28
C GLY A 32 20.46 -5.83 5.06
N ASP A 33 20.54 -4.64 4.46
CA ASP A 33 20.21 -3.34 5.11
C ASP A 33 18.72 -2.93 4.98
N GLY A 34 17.89 -3.77 4.35
CA GLY A 34 16.45 -3.51 4.16
C GLY A 34 16.11 -2.47 3.08
N LYS A 35 17.08 -1.83 2.42
CA LYS A 35 16.82 -0.86 1.35
C LYS A 35 16.50 -1.51 0.01
N TRP A 36 15.50 -1.00 -0.69
CA TRP A 36 15.15 -1.46 -2.05
C TRP A 36 16.35 -1.36 -3.01
N GLY A 37 17.09 -0.25 -2.97
CA GLY A 37 18.20 0.03 -3.89
C GLY A 37 19.47 -0.80 -3.65
N THR A 38 19.52 -1.61 -2.58
CA THR A 38 20.68 -2.43 -2.27
C THR A 38 20.51 -3.80 -2.92
N ALA A 39 21.29 -4.08 -3.97
CA ALA A 39 21.23 -5.32 -4.75
C ALA A 39 21.37 -6.60 -3.89
N ALA A 40 22.20 -6.56 -2.85
CA ALA A 40 22.43 -7.67 -1.93
C ALA A 40 21.19 -8.04 -1.08
N ASN A 41 20.18 -7.18 -1.03
CA ASN A 41 18.93 -7.48 -0.32
C ASN A 41 17.99 -8.36 -1.13
N TRP A 42 18.29 -8.65 -2.40
CA TRP A 42 17.41 -9.41 -3.27
C TRP A 42 18.03 -10.77 -3.59
N SER A 43 17.21 -11.81 -3.66
CA SER A 43 17.63 -13.20 -3.95
C SER A 43 18.47 -13.34 -5.22
N GLU A 44 18.21 -12.49 -6.21
CA GLU A 44 18.94 -12.46 -7.49
C GLU A 44 20.25 -11.67 -7.44
N GLY A 45 20.57 -11.03 -6.30
CA GLY A 45 21.76 -10.18 -6.15
C GLY A 45 21.72 -8.92 -7.01
N ILE A 46 20.54 -8.53 -7.50
CA ILE A 46 20.28 -7.34 -8.34
C ILE A 46 19.01 -6.64 -7.85
N VAL A 47 18.97 -5.31 -8.00
CA VAL A 47 17.77 -4.53 -7.67
C VAL A 47 16.66 -4.85 -8.70
N PRO A 48 15.40 -5.03 -8.28
CA PRO A 48 14.28 -5.21 -9.19
C PRO A 48 14.20 -4.05 -10.19
N THR A 49 13.95 -4.39 -11.44
CA THR A 49 13.80 -3.42 -12.53
C THR A 49 12.48 -3.65 -13.26
N MET A 50 12.12 -2.71 -14.12
CA MET A 50 11.01 -2.86 -15.06
C MET A 50 11.59 -3.25 -16.42
N THR A 51 11.55 -4.54 -16.75
CA THR A 51 11.81 -5.04 -18.11
C THR A 51 10.48 -5.36 -18.77
N PRO A 52 10.07 -4.66 -19.85
CA PRO A 52 8.73 -4.75 -20.47
C PRO A 52 8.30 -6.15 -20.96
N ASP A 53 9.20 -7.14 -20.97
CA ASP A 53 9.03 -8.46 -21.56
C ASP A 53 9.38 -9.62 -20.61
N SER A 54 9.79 -9.34 -19.37
CA SER A 54 10.00 -10.36 -18.34
C SER A 54 8.97 -10.20 -17.22
N ILE A 55 8.33 -11.30 -16.85
CA ILE A 55 7.35 -11.42 -15.77
C ILE A 55 8.05 -11.19 -14.42
N GLY A 56 8.37 -9.93 -14.13
CA GLY A 56 9.06 -9.54 -12.91
C GLY A 56 8.10 -9.28 -11.76
N ASP A 57 8.16 -10.10 -10.71
CA ASP A 57 7.29 -10.04 -9.52
C ASP A 57 8.15 -10.00 -8.25
N PRO A 58 8.70 -8.83 -7.88
CA PRO A 58 9.33 -8.66 -6.57
C PRO A 58 8.33 -8.93 -5.44
N ARG A 59 8.78 -9.77 -4.51
CA ARG A 59 8.06 -10.19 -3.33
C ARG A 59 8.78 -9.71 -2.08
N ILE A 60 8.06 -8.92 -1.29
CA ILE A 60 8.47 -8.47 0.03
C ILE A 60 7.80 -9.39 1.04
N ILE A 61 8.58 -10.29 1.62
CA ILE A 61 8.09 -11.38 2.49
C ILE A 61 8.58 -11.28 3.94
N MET A 62 9.18 -10.14 4.29
CA MET A 62 9.68 -9.86 5.63
C MET A 62 9.07 -8.59 6.19
N ALA A 63 8.92 -8.55 7.52
CA ALA A 63 8.29 -7.48 8.29
C ALA A 63 9.17 -7.02 9.46
N GLY A 64 8.78 -5.93 10.13
CA GLY A 64 9.48 -5.40 11.31
C GLY A 64 10.83 -4.76 10.97
N ALA A 65 11.87 -5.06 11.77
CA ALA A 65 13.24 -4.54 11.54
C ALA A 65 13.82 -4.95 10.17
N ASN A 66 13.22 -5.94 9.53
CA ASN A 66 13.59 -6.51 8.25
C ASN A 66 12.72 -6.00 7.09
N ALA A 67 11.89 -4.98 7.34
CA ALA A 67 11.02 -4.38 6.33
C ALA A 67 11.82 -3.79 5.16
N CYS A 68 11.22 -3.86 3.97
CA CYS A 68 11.77 -3.17 2.82
C CYS A 68 11.53 -1.67 2.95
N THR A 69 12.54 -0.86 2.67
CA THR A 69 12.44 0.61 2.72
C THR A 69 12.83 1.21 1.38
N ILE A 70 11.97 2.11 0.91
CA ILE A 70 12.20 3.01 -0.22
C ILE A 70 12.27 4.42 0.37
N ASP A 71 13.46 5.00 0.36
CA ASP A 71 13.71 6.36 0.84
C ASP A 71 14.08 7.31 -0.33
N GLY A 72 14.18 8.60 -0.05
CA GLY A 72 14.59 9.61 -1.03
C GLY A 72 16.06 9.53 -1.47
N THR A 73 16.84 8.55 -0.97
CA THR A 73 18.26 8.39 -1.38
C THR A 73 18.39 7.70 -2.74
N GLN A 74 17.33 7.03 -3.21
CA GLN A 74 17.23 6.54 -4.58
C GLN A 74 16.20 7.37 -5.37
N PRO A 75 16.43 7.62 -6.67
CA PRO A 75 15.56 8.49 -7.45
C PRO A 75 14.13 7.92 -7.59
N GLN A 76 14.01 6.59 -7.78
CA GLN A 76 12.73 5.91 -7.97
C GLN A 76 12.90 4.38 -7.92
N ALA A 77 12.09 3.69 -7.13
CA ALA A 77 11.92 2.24 -7.23
C ALA A 77 10.99 1.91 -8.40
N VAL A 78 11.35 0.91 -9.20
CA VAL A 78 10.55 0.46 -10.34
C VAL A 78 10.47 -1.05 -10.35
N CYS A 79 9.29 -1.57 -10.69
CA CYS A 79 9.05 -2.98 -10.92
C CYS A 79 7.82 -3.15 -11.80
N GLN A 80 7.68 -4.34 -12.41
CA GLN A 80 6.52 -4.65 -13.24
C GLN A 80 5.31 -5.01 -12.37
N TRP A 81 5.46 -5.92 -11.42
CA TRP A 81 4.45 -6.20 -10.38
C TRP A 81 5.06 -6.00 -9.00
N LEU A 82 4.24 -5.93 -7.96
CA LEU A 82 4.73 -5.88 -6.59
C LEU A 82 3.83 -6.70 -5.67
N SER A 83 4.46 -7.45 -4.79
CA SER A 83 3.79 -8.30 -3.81
C SER A 83 4.33 -7.99 -2.42
N ILE A 84 3.47 -7.56 -1.49
CA ILE A 84 3.81 -7.27 -0.09
C ILE A 84 3.04 -8.25 0.80
N GLY A 85 3.72 -9.23 1.38
CA GLY A 85 3.08 -10.30 2.16
C GLY A 85 2.08 -11.07 1.30
N ASN A 86 2.58 -11.79 0.30
CA ASN A 86 1.76 -12.45 -0.71
C ASN A 86 2.14 -13.94 -0.83
N SER A 87 1.19 -14.81 -0.45
CA SER A 87 1.24 -16.28 -0.52
C SER A 87 1.79 -16.99 0.72
N PHE A 88 1.23 -18.19 0.97
CA PHE A 88 1.69 -19.16 1.97
C PHE A 88 1.85 -18.64 3.41
N GLY A 89 1.13 -17.59 3.80
CA GLY A 89 1.20 -17.04 5.16
C GLY A 89 2.38 -16.10 5.40
N GLU A 90 3.02 -15.61 4.33
CA GLU A 90 4.14 -14.67 4.42
C GLU A 90 3.70 -13.28 4.87
N ASN A 91 4.51 -12.65 5.73
CA ASN A 91 4.26 -11.31 6.23
C ASN A 91 5.25 -10.32 5.60
N GLY A 92 4.75 -9.32 4.90
CA GLY A 92 5.58 -8.31 4.23
C GLY A 92 5.32 -6.91 4.78
N THR A 93 6.36 -6.12 4.93
CA THR A 93 6.24 -4.68 5.19
C THR A 93 7.08 -3.89 4.20
N LEU A 94 6.43 -2.93 3.52
CA LEU A 94 7.09 -1.92 2.69
C LEU A 94 6.88 -0.53 3.30
N ASN A 95 7.97 0.18 3.50
CA ASN A 95 7.98 1.57 3.95
C ASN A 95 8.42 2.47 2.78
N VAL A 96 7.59 3.42 2.39
CA VAL A 96 7.91 4.48 1.43
C VAL A 96 7.99 5.78 2.22
N VAL A 97 9.21 6.25 2.47
CA VAL A 97 9.48 7.29 3.48
C VAL A 97 10.45 8.33 2.97
N ALA A 98 10.54 9.47 3.65
CA ALA A 98 11.57 10.50 3.40
C ALA A 98 11.72 10.88 1.91
N GLY A 99 10.60 11.03 1.19
CA GLY A 99 10.59 11.39 -0.23
C GLY A 99 10.78 10.23 -1.21
N GLY A 100 10.78 8.99 -0.71
CA GLY A 100 10.89 7.76 -1.49
C GLY A 100 9.73 7.58 -2.46
N LYS A 101 9.98 6.96 -3.61
CA LYS A 101 8.98 6.79 -4.66
C LYS A 101 9.02 5.40 -5.25
N ILE A 102 7.86 4.79 -5.44
CA ILE A 102 7.70 3.55 -6.23
C ILE A 102 6.73 3.75 -7.40
N GLY A 103 7.10 3.15 -8.54
CA GLY A 103 6.48 3.40 -9.85
C GLY A 103 7.15 4.58 -10.55
N THR A 104 6.99 4.71 -11.86
CA THR A 104 7.48 5.84 -12.70
C THR A 104 6.44 6.98 -12.76
N PRO A 105 6.83 8.21 -13.18
CA PRO A 105 5.88 9.31 -13.35
C PRO A 105 4.76 8.97 -14.35
N LEU A 106 5.09 8.20 -15.39
CA LEU A 106 4.14 7.76 -16.42
C LEU A 106 3.35 6.53 -15.95
N PHE A 107 4.01 5.51 -15.39
CA PHE A 107 3.39 4.22 -15.02
C PHE A 107 3.86 3.70 -13.65
N GLY A 108 2.96 3.24 -12.80
CA GLY A 108 3.30 2.42 -11.63
C GLY A 108 3.66 0.97 -12.03
N PRO A 109 3.94 0.08 -11.05
CA PRO A 109 3.80 -1.35 -11.28
C PRO A 109 2.40 -1.65 -11.84
N GLY A 110 2.28 -2.61 -12.74
CA GLY A 110 1.01 -3.02 -13.35
C GLY A 110 -0.03 -3.40 -12.29
N GLU A 111 0.35 -4.26 -11.35
CA GLU A 111 -0.47 -4.56 -10.17
C GLU A 111 0.40 -4.62 -8.93
N THR A 112 -0.12 -4.06 -7.84
CA THR A 112 0.47 -4.17 -6.51
C THR A 112 -0.50 -4.91 -5.59
N TRP A 113 -0.04 -6.05 -5.10
CA TRP A 113 -0.75 -6.93 -4.18
C TRP A 113 -0.23 -6.73 -2.76
N ILE A 114 -1.13 -6.47 -1.82
CA ILE A 114 -0.81 -6.27 -0.41
C ILE A 114 -1.64 -7.27 0.38
N GLY A 115 -1.00 -8.19 1.11
CA GLY A 115 -1.72 -9.11 1.99
C GLY A 115 -2.60 -10.12 1.25
N ALA A 116 -2.02 -10.81 0.28
CA ALA A 116 -2.71 -11.75 -0.60
C ALA A 116 -2.40 -13.22 -0.25
N ASN A 117 -3.31 -14.14 -0.63
CA ASN A 117 -3.11 -15.60 -0.56
C ASN A 117 -2.67 -16.11 0.83
N GLY A 118 -3.32 -15.62 1.89
CA GLY A 118 -3.07 -15.96 3.29
C GLY A 118 -1.98 -15.12 3.95
N GLY A 119 -1.27 -14.27 3.21
CA GLY A 119 -0.24 -13.39 3.75
C GLY A 119 -0.78 -12.14 4.44
N ILE A 120 0.09 -11.49 5.21
CA ILE A 120 -0.18 -10.18 5.85
C ILE A 120 0.71 -9.13 5.20
N GLY A 121 0.10 -8.15 4.54
CA GLY A 121 0.82 -7.06 3.90
C GLY A 121 0.63 -5.74 4.63
N ILE A 122 1.74 -5.05 4.91
CA ILE A 122 1.73 -3.70 5.47
C ILE A 122 2.44 -2.76 4.50
N LEU A 123 1.75 -1.72 4.06
CA LEU A 123 2.34 -0.62 3.29
C LEU A 123 2.21 0.67 4.09
N SER A 124 3.34 1.29 4.41
CA SER A 124 3.39 2.59 5.06
C SER A 124 3.96 3.63 4.09
N ILE A 125 3.23 4.70 3.83
CA ILE A 125 3.64 5.81 2.98
C ILE A 125 3.66 7.06 3.85
N ASP A 126 4.85 7.47 4.27
CA ASP A 126 5.01 8.48 5.31
C ASP A 126 5.90 9.64 4.85
N GLY A 127 5.44 10.85 5.13
CA GLY A 127 6.20 12.07 4.88
C GLY A 127 5.94 12.69 3.50
N ALA A 128 6.09 14.02 3.45
CA ALA A 128 5.92 14.79 2.22
C ALA A 128 6.87 14.31 1.12
N GLY A 129 6.32 14.10 -0.08
CA GLY A 129 7.06 13.63 -1.25
C GLY A 129 7.21 12.11 -1.34
N SER A 130 6.78 11.36 -0.32
CA SER A 130 6.71 9.90 -0.35
C SER A 130 5.49 9.46 -1.16
N ILE A 131 5.72 8.70 -2.23
CA ILE A 131 4.67 8.35 -3.21
C ILE A 131 4.72 6.85 -3.53
N ALA A 132 3.60 6.16 -3.31
CA ALA A 132 3.39 4.83 -3.86
C ALA A 132 2.38 4.88 -5.00
N LYS A 133 2.83 4.59 -6.22
CA LYS A 133 1.99 4.50 -7.42
C LYS A 133 1.85 3.05 -7.88
N SER A 134 0.66 2.64 -8.29
CA SER A 134 0.38 1.36 -8.96
C SER A 134 -0.69 1.55 -10.03
N GLU A 135 -0.59 0.89 -11.18
CA GLU A 135 -1.65 0.92 -12.21
C GLU A 135 -2.92 0.22 -11.72
N GLY A 136 -2.77 -0.87 -10.95
CA GLY A 136 -3.85 -1.53 -10.25
C GLY A 136 -3.49 -1.85 -8.79
N TRP A 137 -4.39 -1.52 -7.87
CA TRP A 137 -4.25 -1.88 -6.45
C TRP A 137 -5.08 -3.14 -6.13
N ARG A 138 -4.46 -4.07 -5.39
CA ARG A 138 -5.11 -5.25 -4.79
C ARG A 138 -4.75 -5.26 -3.31
N ILE A 139 -5.54 -4.53 -2.53
CA ILE A 139 -5.29 -4.35 -1.10
C ILE A 139 -6.13 -5.38 -0.35
N GLY A 140 -5.47 -6.30 0.32
CA GLY A 140 -6.05 -7.51 0.92
C GLY A 140 -6.20 -8.63 -0.11
N ALA A 141 -6.99 -9.64 0.25
CA ALA A 141 -7.24 -10.78 -0.62
C ALA A 141 -8.73 -11.09 -0.76
N ALA A 142 -9.13 -11.59 -1.93
CA ALA A 142 -10.49 -12.06 -2.16
C ALA A 142 -10.83 -13.38 -1.43
N ALA A 143 -9.85 -14.20 -1.03
CA ALA A 143 -10.07 -15.54 -0.47
C ALA A 143 -9.40 -15.83 0.89
N SER A 144 -8.22 -15.26 1.18
CA SER A 144 -7.53 -15.34 2.47
C SER A 144 -6.32 -14.38 2.49
N GLY A 145 -6.02 -13.73 3.62
CA GLY A 145 -4.96 -12.73 3.76
C GLY A 145 -5.48 -11.43 4.38
N SER A 146 -4.59 -10.53 4.81
CA SER A 146 -4.95 -9.25 5.46
C SER A 146 -4.00 -8.14 5.05
N ALA A 147 -4.54 -6.93 4.87
CA ALA A 147 -3.74 -5.79 4.46
C ALA A 147 -4.01 -4.55 5.30
N VAL A 148 -2.93 -3.87 5.65
CA VAL A 148 -3.00 -2.52 6.24
C VAL A 148 -2.19 -1.58 5.38
N VAL A 149 -2.83 -0.50 4.93
CA VAL A 149 -2.14 0.60 4.26
C VAL A 149 -2.27 1.84 5.12
N ASN A 150 -1.14 2.46 5.45
CA ASN A 150 -1.09 3.70 6.20
C ASN A 150 -0.52 4.80 5.30
N ILE A 151 -1.25 5.89 5.17
CA ILE A 151 -0.86 7.07 4.41
C ILE A 151 -0.78 8.23 5.39
N THR A 152 0.44 8.65 5.74
CA THR A 152 0.71 9.54 6.85
C THR A 152 1.55 10.75 6.45
N ASN A 153 1.39 11.88 7.16
CA ASN A 153 2.30 13.03 7.12
C ASN A 153 2.62 13.57 5.71
N GLY A 154 1.62 13.63 4.83
CA GLY A 154 1.76 14.10 3.44
C GLY A 154 2.17 13.02 2.44
N GLY A 155 2.21 11.75 2.85
CA GLY A 155 2.36 10.61 1.96
C GLY A 155 1.22 10.49 0.96
N VAL A 156 1.49 9.87 -0.19
CA VAL A 156 0.53 9.74 -1.29
C VAL A 156 0.44 8.31 -1.80
N LEU A 157 -0.76 7.72 -1.76
CA LEU A 157 -1.10 6.54 -2.54
C LEU A 157 -1.82 6.98 -3.82
N GLN A 158 -1.34 6.51 -4.97
CA GLN A 158 -1.86 6.94 -6.26
C GLN A 158 -2.11 5.75 -7.18
N SER A 159 -3.26 5.72 -7.85
CA SER A 159 -3.47 4.81 -8.98
C SER A 159 -2.86 5.38 -10.26
N GLY A 160 -2.52 4.50 -11.20
CA GLY A 160 -2.25 4.86 -12.56
C GLY A 160 -3.51 5.26 -13.33
N THR A 161 -3.32 5.48 -14.64
CA THR A 161 -4.38 5.89 -15.57
C THR A 161 -4.83 4.75 -16.48
N GLN A 162 -4.19 3.57 -16.38
CA GLN A 162 -4.52 2.41 -17.19
C GLN A 162 -5.77 1.66 -16.69
N SER A 163 -6.26 0.71 -17.49
CA SER A 163 -7.52 0.01 -17.26
C SER A 163 -7.55 -1.04 -16.14
N TRP A 164 -6.50 -1.08 -15.32
CA TRP A 164 -6.42 -2.01 -14.21
C TRP A 164 -7.34 -1.54 -13.07
N GLY A 165 -8.04 -2.49 -12.46
CA GLY A 165 -8.93 -2.18 -11.35
C GLY A 165 -8.17 -1.84 -10.07
N ASN A 166 -8.86 -1.23 -9.13
CA ASN A 166 -8.38 -0.89 -7.80
C ASN A 166 -9.37 -1.46 -6.78
N TYR A 167 -8.93 -2.43 -6.01
CA TYR A 167 -9.81 -3.17 -5.10
C TYR A 167 -9.29 -3.12 -3.68
N ILE A 168 -10.21 -2.82 -2.77
CA ILE A 168 -10.01 -2.93 -1.32
C ILE A 168 -10.85 -4.10 -0.86
N HIS A 169 -10.20 -5.22 -0.57
CA HIS A 169 -10.87 -6.46 -0.24
C HIS A 169 -11.34 -6.52 1.23
N ALA A 170 -12.12 -7.55 1.55
CA ALA A 170 -12.85 -7.71 2.81
C ALA A 170 -12.00 -7.62 4.09
N THR A 171 -10.70 -7.90 3.99
CA THR A 171 -9.76 -7.94 5.11
C THR A 171 -8.78 -6.76 5.09
N ALA A 172 -9.03 -5.77 4.24
CA ALA A 172 -8.15 -4.62 4.08
C ALA A 172 -8.63 -3.41 4.86
N THR A 173 -7.68 -2.73 5.49
CA THR A 173 -7.88 -1.39 6.05
C THR A 173 -6.90 -0.41 5.41
N VAL A 174 -7.40 0.70 4.90
CA VAL A 174 -6.61 1.84 4.43
C VAL A 174 -6.84 2.99 5.39
N ASN A 175 -5.79 3.44 6.07
CA ASN A 175 -5.80 4.59 6.97
C ASN A 175 -5.16 5.78 6.26
N ILE A 176 -5.90 6.89 6.15
CA ILE A 176 -5.40 8.15 5.59
C ILE A 176 -5.39 9.18 6.70
N ILE A 177 -4.19 9.52 7.20
CA ILE A 177 -3.95 10.37 8.36
C ILE A 177 -3.02 11.52 7.95
N ASN A 178 -3.57 12.70 7.69
CA ASN A 178 -2.85 13.82 7.06
C ASN A 178 -2.16 13.42 5.74
N GLY A 179 -2.78 12.53 4.97
CA GLY A 179 -2.25 11.99 3.72
C GLY A 179 -3.22 12.12 2.55
N THR A 180 -2.82 11.61 1.38
CA THR A 180 -3.66 11.66 0.19
C THR A 180 -3.76 10.30 -0.49
N MET A 181 -4.99 9.91 -0.84
CA MET A 181 -5.26 8.80 -1.76
C MET A 181 -5.87 9.35 -3.05
N VAL A 182 -5.31 8.98 -4.19
CA VAL A 182 -5.75 9.44 -5.52
C VAL A 182 -6.04 8.24 -6.42
N ILE A 183 -7.25 8.17 -6.96
CA ILE A 183 -7.63 7.22 -8.01
C ILE A 183 -7.85 8.02 -9.31
N LEU A 184 -6.89 7.92 -10.24
CA LEU A 184 -6.85 8.71 -11.48
C LEU A 184 -7.73 8.14 -12.61
N GLY A 185 -8.32 6.97 -12.44
CA GLY A 185 -9.23 6.35 -13.40
C GLY A 185 -8.56 5.38 -14.38
N GLY A 186 -9.37 4.79 -15.27
CA GLY A 186 -8.95 3.80 -16.28
C GLY A 186 -9.62 2.44 -16.05
N GLY A 187 -9.60 1.93 -14.82
CA GLY A 187 -10.25 0.68 -14.42
C GLY A 187 -11.28 0.86 -13.30
N PRO A 188 -12.00 -0.21 -12.90
CA PRO A 188 -12.98 -0.16 -11.82
C PRO A 188 -12.32 0.16 -10.47
N PHE A 189 -13.04 0.86 -9.59
CA PHE A 189 -12.68 0.97 -8.18
C PHE A 189 -13.80 0.35 -7.35
N ASP A 190 -13.46 -0.55 -6.44
CA ASP A 190 -14.44 -1.18 -5.56
C ASP A 190 -13.89 -1.45 -4.16
N ILE A 191 -14.79 -1.39 -3.18
CA ILE A 191 -14.54 -1.75 -1.79
C ILE A 191 -15.48 -2.90 -1.45
N ASN A 192 -14.91 -4.09 -1.29
CA ASN A 192 -15.67 -5.29 -0.94
C ASN A 192 -16.22 -5.17 0.49
N ASP A 193 -17.25 -5.96 0.81
CA ASP A 193 -17.79 -6.01 2.17
C ASP A 193 -16.70 -6.44 3.17
N GLY A 194 -16.51 -5.64 4.22
CA GLY A 194 -15.43 -5.79 5.21
C GLY A 194 -14.20 -4.91 4.94
N GLY A 195 -13.97 -4.50 3.70
CA GLY A 195 -12.90 -3.55 3.34
C GLY A 195 -13.27 -2.14 3.79
N VAL A 196 -12.30 -1.40 4.34
CA VAL A 196 -12.56 -0.06 4.90
C VAL A 196 -11.46 0.92 4.53
N ILE A 197 -11.86 2.14 4.14
CA ILE A 197 -11.02 3.33 4.13
C ILE A 197 -11.41 4.21 5.32
N LYS A 198 -10.42 4.57 6.14
CA LYS A 198 -10.56 5.52 7.25
C LYS A 198 -9.87 6.84 6.89
N ILE A 199 -10.60 7.95 7.00
CA ILE A 199 -10.11 9.29 6.66
C ILE A 199 -10.17 10.17 7.91
N SER A 200 -9.01 10.70 8.33
CA SER A 200 -8.87 11.57 9.50
C SER A 200 -8.06 12.84 9.19
N GLY A 201 -8.14 13.83 10.08
CA GLY A 201 -7.35 15.06 10.00
C GLY A 201 -7.58 15.84 8.69
N THR A 202 -6.50 16.31 8.08
CA THR A 202 -6.55 17.05 6.79
C THR A 202 -6.49 16.14 5.56
N SER A 203 -6.76 14.85 5.72
CA SER A 203 -6.64 13.87 4.65
C SER A 203 -7.66 14.06 3.53
N THR A 204 -7.26 13.64 2.32
CA THR A 204 -8.12 13.69 1.14
C THR A 204 -8.10 12.37 0.39
N PHE A 205 -9.28 11.85 0.05
CA PHE A 205 -9.45 10.81 -0.96
C PHE A 205 -10.07 11.43 -2.20
N THR A 206 -9.45 11.20 -3.37
CA THR A 206 -9.93 11.74 -4.63
C THR A 206 -10.09 10.64 -5.68
N TRP A 207 -11.14 10.74 -6.49
CA TRP A 207 -11.44 9.79 -7.56
C TRP A 207 -11.85 10.55 -8.83
N ALA A 208 -11.10 10.35 -9.91
CA ALA A 208 -11.37 10.95 -11.21
C ALA A 208 -12.74 10.55 -11.75
N GLY A 209 -13.54 11.54 -12.17
CA GLY A 209 -14.94 11.40 -12.56
C GLY A 209 -15.92 11.84 -11.47
N ASP A 210 -17.20 11.98 -11.82
CA ASP A 210 -18.28 12.24 -10.86
C ASP A 210 -18.80 10.91 -10.29
N HIS A 211 -18.26 10.56 -9.13
CA HIS A 211 -18.52 9.32 -8.40
C HIS A 211 -19.27 9.58 -7.09
N ARG A 212 -19.88 10.76 -6.93
CA ARG A 212 -20.57 11.15 -5.68
C ARG A 212 -21.60 10.12 -5.23
N THR A 213 -22.38 9.55 -6.15
CA THR A 213 -23.38 8.53 -5.84
C THR A 213 -22.75 7.27 -5.27
N GLN A 214 -21.68 6.77 -5.89
CA GLN A 214 -20.98 5.56 -5.46
C GLN A 214 -20.29 5.77 -4.11
N ILE A 215 -19.59 6.91 -3.95
CA ILE A 215 -18.92 7.26 -2.71
C ILE A 215 -19.91 7.39 -1.55
N ASN A 216 -21.03 8.10 -1.75
CA ASN A 216 -22.06 8.18 -0.71
C ASN A 216 -22.62 6.80 -0.34
N GLY A 217 -22.77 5.91 -1.33
CA GLY A 217 -23.12 4.51 -1.09
C GLY A 217 -22.10 3.79 -0.21
N TYR A 218 -20.80 3.97 -0.46
CA TYR A 218 -19.73 3.40 0.38
C TYR A 218 -19.72 4.00 1.79
N ILE A 219 -20.00 5.29 1.95
CA ILE A 219 -20.09 5.94 3.27
C ILE A 219 -21.25 5.34 4.08
N VAL A 220 -22.44 5.23 3.47
CA VAL A 220 -23.61 4.63 4.13
C VAL A 220 -23.36 3.16 4.50
N ALA A 221 -22.62 2.43 3.67
CA ALA A 221 -22.23 1.05 3.94
C ALA A 221 -21.08 0.90 4.96
N GLY A 222 -20.53 2.00 5.48
CA GLY A 222 -19.39 1.98 6.42
C GLY A 222 -18.04 1.59 5.78
N LYS A 223 -17.97 1.55 4.44
CA LYS A 223 -16.77 1.21 3.67
C LYS A 223 -15.80 2.38 3.53
N ILE A 224 -16.32 3.61 3.63
CA ILE A 224 -15.52 4.82 3.80
C ILE A 224 -16.05 5.52 5.04
N ALA A 225 -15.19 5.71 6.04
CA ALA A 225 -15.61 6.27 7.32
C ALA A 225 -14.58 7.29 7.82
N SER A 226 -15.05 8.26 8.61
CA SER A 226 -14.16 8.93 9.54
C SER A 226 -14.08 8.09 10.82
N PRO A 227 -12.90 7.96 11.45
CA PRO A 227 -12.79 7.24 12.72
C PRO A 227 -13.56 7.91 13.85
N SER A 228 -13.94 9.19 13.70
CA SER A 228 -14.72 9.93 14.69
C SER A 228 -16.12 10.24 14.19
N SER A 229 -17.13 10.00 15.04
CA SER A 229 -18.54 10.28 14.74
C SER A 229 -18.86 11.77 14.71
N CYS A 230 -18.01 12.63 15.29
CA CYS A 230 -18.16 14.09 15.21
C CYS A 230 -17.60 14.66 13.90
N CYS A 231 -16.97 13.83 13.06
CA CYS A 231 -16.30 14.23 11.84
C CYS A 231 -16.95 13.66 10.59
N PRO A 232 -18.08 14.25 10.14
CA PRO A 232 -18.73 13.78 8.94
C PRO A 232 -17.81 13.97 7.73
N LEU A 233 -17.88 13.02 6.82
CA LEU A 233 -17.21 13.12 5.53
C LEU A 233 -18.03 14.00 4.59
N VAL A 234 -17.36 14.93 3.94
CA VAL A 234 -17.93 15.77 2.88
C VAL A 234 -17.50 15.21 1.54
N VAL A 235 -18.49 14.92 0.70
CA VAL A 235 -18.28 14.50 -0.68
C VAL A 235 -18.60 15.66 -1.61
N SER A 236 -17.65 16.06 -2.43
CA SER A 236 -17.81 17.13 -3.41
C SER A 236 -17.30 16.68 -4.77
N TYR A 237 -17.79 17.29 -5.85
CA TYR A 237 -17.26 17.09 -7.19
C TYR A 237 -16.76 18.44 -7.71
N VAL A 238 -15.46 18.52 -8.00
CA VAL A 238 -14.79 19.77 -8.40
C VAL A 238 -13.97 19.50 -9.66
N GLY A 239 -14.34 20.15 -10.75
CA GLY A 239 -13.67 20.00 -12.04
C GLY A 239 -13.85 18.60 -12.61
N LEU A 240 -12.83 17.75 -12.44
CA LEU A 240 -12.74 16.38 -12.96
C LEU A 240 -12.62 15.31 -11.86
N MET A 241 -12.66 15.71 -10.59
CA MET A 241 -12.42 14.79 -9.47
C MET A 241 -13.58 14.87 -8.47
N THR A 242 -14.02 13.72 -7.99
CA THR A 242 -14.78 13.61 -6.75
C THR A 242 -13.80 13.62 -5.58
N ASN A 243 -14.05 14.46 -4.59
CA ASN A 243 -13.23 14.61 -3.40
C ASN A 243 -14.03 14.18 -2.18
N VAL A 244 -13.37 13.43 -1.29
CA VAL A 244 -13.84 13.08 0.04
C VAL A 244 -12.83 13.62 1.04
N ALA A 245 -13.32 14.44 1.97
CA ALA A 245 -12.51 15.01 3.03
C ALA A 245 -13.33 15.04 4.33
N VAL A 246 -12.65 15.16 5.46
CA VAL A 246 -13.30 15.47 6.73
C VAL A 246 -13.88 16.89 6.65
N ALA A 247 -15.10 17.09 7.14
CA ALA A 247 -15.70 18.42 7.20
C ALA A 247 -14.79 19.39 7.98
N GLY A 248 -14.50 20.55 7.38
CA GLY A 248 -13.77 21.62 8.07
C GLY A 248 -14.52 22.12 9.30
N GLY A 249 -13.80 22.40 10.38
CA GLY A 249 -14.40 22.82 11.65
C GLY A 249 -14.76 21.67 12.59
N CYS A 250 -14.26 20.46 12.31
CA CYS A 250 -14.22 19.37 13.28
C CYS A 250 -13.42 19.75 14.52
N THR A 251 -14.12 20.18 15.56
CA THR A 251 -13.58 20.24 16.92
C THR A 251 -14.27 19.15 17.72
N CYS A 252 -13.53 18.14 18.16
CA CYS A 252 -14.04 17.26 19.19
C CYS A 252 -14.35 18.09 20.42
N THR A 253 -15.61 18.09 20.81
CA THR A 253 -16.01 18.67 22.10
C THR A 253 -15.65 17.75 23.26
N THR A 254 -15.32 16.49 22.96
CA THR A 254 -15.00 15.45 23.92
C THR A 254 -13.89 14.57 23.36
N TYR A 255 -12.76 14.49 24.08
CA TYR A 255 -11.63 13.65 23.72
C TYR A 255 -11.72 12.32 24.45
N SER A 256 -11.36 11.22 23.77
CA SER A 256 -11.20 9.94 24.44
C SER A 256 -10.02 10.03 25.41
N PRO A 257 -10.03 9.37 26.58
CA PRO A 257 -8.88 9.37 27.48
C PRO A 257 -7.55 8.89 26.86
N GLY A 258 -7.59 8.22 25.71
CA GLY A 258 -6.41 7.79 24.96
C GLY A 258 -6.05 8.66 23.76
N ASP A 259 -6.78 9.76 23.52
CA ASP A 259 -6.50 10.77 22.49
C ASP A 259 -5.57 11.81 23.12
N PHE A 260 -4.27 11.52 23.10
CA PHE A 260 -3.26 12.29 23.82
C PHE A 260 -2.87 13.57 23.08
N ASN A 261 -3.04 13.58 21.76
CA ASN A 261 -2.71 14.73 20.92
C ASN A 261 -3.94 15.64 20.66
N HIS A 262 -5.11 15.24 21.16
CA HIS A 262 -6.40 15.93 21.06
C HIS A 262 -6.82 16.22 19.61
N ASP A 263 -6.52 15.29 18.70
CA ASP A 263 -6.83 15.41 17.28
C ASP A 263 -8.15 14.76 16.88
N CYS A 264 -8.92 14.24 17.85
CA CYS A 264 -10.17 13.48 17.73
C CYS A 264 -10.01 11.97 17.52
N TYR A 265 -8.79 11.48 17.49
CA TYR A 265 -8.49 10.11 17.13
C TYR A 265 -7.73 9.42 18.28
N VAL A 266 -7.78 8.09 18.28
CA VAL A 266 -6.89 7.29 19.12
C VAL A 266 -6.16 6.38 18.14
N ASP A 267 -4.98 6.80 17.73
CA ASP A 267 -4.17 6.13 16.73
C ASP A 267 -2.70 6.00 17.16
N PHE A 268 -1.82 5.67 16.22
CA PHE A 268 -0.41 5.46 16.53
C PHE A 268 0.32 6.77 16.86
N LEU A 269 -0.20 7.92 16.45
CA LEU A 269 0.31 9.22 16.88
C LEU A 269 0.00 9.44 18.36
N ASP A 270 -1.19 9.08 18.84
CA ASP A 270 -1.50 9.10 20.27
C ASP A 270 -0.61 8.16 21.07
N PHE A 271 -0.35 6.97 20.53
CA PHE A 271 0.60 6.05 21.15
C PHE A 271 2.03 6.62 21.17
N ALA A 272 2.46 7.29 20.10
CA ALA A 272 3.76 7.93 20.03
C ALA A 272 3.87 9.11 21.01
N ASP A 273 2.82 9.92 21.12
CA ASP A 273 2.74 11.04 22.05
C ASP A 273 2.70 10.55 23.51
N PHE A 274 1.90 9.53 23.79
CA PHE A 274 1.92 8.82 25.06
C PHE A 274 3.32 8.30 25.39
N ALA A 275 3.97 7.58 24.47
CA ALA A 275 5.29 7.01 24.69
C ALA A 275 6.36 8.10 24.90
N SER A 276 6.28 9.21 24.17
CA SER A 276 7.19 10.34 24.32
C SER A 276 7.03 11.02 25.68
N GLN A 277 5.79 11.26 26.11
CA GLN A 277 5.48 11.79 27.43
C GLN A 277 5.90 10.82 28.54
N TRP A 278 5.64 9.52 28.36
CA TRP A 278 6.07 8.47 29.28
C TRP A 278 7.59 8.46 29.48
N LEU A 279 8.37 8.59 28.40
CA LEU A 279 9.83 8.68 28.51
C LEU A 279 10.30 9.94 29.24
N SER A 280 9.55 11.04 29.16
CA SER A 280 9.87 12.27 29.90
C SER A 280 9.51 12.18 31.39
N CYS A 281 8.53 11.35 31.72
CA CYS A 281 7.95 11.28 33.06
C CYS A 281 7.19 9.95 33.25
N THR A 282 7.75 9.04 34.06
CA THR A 282 7.17 7.73 34.38
C THR A 282 6.67 7.61 35.82
N ASP A 283 6.98 8.59 36.68
CA ASP A 283 6.67 8.54 38.11
C ASP A 283 5.41 9.35 38.43
N PRO A 284 4.25 8.69 38.63
CA PRO A 284 3.00 9.38 38.94
C PRO A 284 3.01 10.08 40.32
N LEU A 285 4.03 9.86 41.15
CA LEU A 285 4.21 10.52 42.45
C LEU A 285 5.17 11.70 42.39
N ASN A 286 5.86 11.91 41.27
CA ASN A 286 6.74 13.06 41.10
C ASN A 286 5.89 14.32 40.86
N ALA A 287 6.04 15.35 41.69
CA ALA A 287 5.27 16.60 41.53
C ALA A 287 5.59 17.33 40.22
N ALA A 288 6.79 17.14 39.65
CA ALA A 288 7.17 17.65 38.34
C ALA A 288 6.50 16.89 37.17
N CYS A 289 5.80 15.80 37.48
CA CYS A 289 5.07 14.93 36.57
C CYS A 289 3.55 15.12 36.61
N SER A 290 3.06 16.17 37.28
CA SER A 290 1.63 16.46 37.37
C SER A 290 1.11 17.12 36.08
N GLN A 291 0.28 16.38 35.33
CA GLN A 291 -0.67 16.98 34.38
C GLN A 291 -1.94 17.41 35.11
#